data_AF-A0A9E1SB02-F1
#
_entry.id   AF-A0A9E1SB02-F1
#
_cell.length_a   1.000
_cell.length_b   1.000
_cell.length_c   1.000
_cell.angle_alpha   90.00
_cell.angle_beta   90.00
_cell.angle_gamma   90.00
#
_symmetry.space_group_name_H-M   'P 1'
#
loop_
_entity.id
_entity.type
_entity.pdbx_description
1 polymer ?
#
loop_
_entity_poly.entity_id
_entity_poly.type
_entity_poly.pdbx_seq_one_letter_code
_entity_poly.pdbx_strand_id
1 'polypeptide(L)' 'GGVIKGFSGGLTKTQVGGKVKIYIPSELGYGDNPRPGGKIKPGDTLIFECELLEIK' A
#
# COMPACT_ATOMS: atom_id res chain seq x y z
N GLY A 1 2.32 10.52 -10.19
CA GLY A 1 2.79 9.32 -9.48
C GLY A 1 1.58 8.67 -8.84
N GLY A 2 1.18 7.50 -9.33
CA GLY A 2 -0.01 6.81 -8.84
C GLY A 2 0.33 5.93 -7.64
N VAL A 3 -0.44 6.05 -6.57
CA VAL A 3 -0.41 5.09 -5.47
C VAL A 3 -1.25 3.87 -5.88
N ILE A 4 -0.85 2.66 -5.48
CA ILE A 4 -1.63 1.44 -5.76
C ILE A 4 -3.03 1.55 -5.13
N LYS A 5 -4.05 0.98 -5.79
CA LYS A 5 -5.47 1.18 -5.40
C LYS A 5 -5.76 0.79 -3.94
N GLY A 6 -5.04 -0.18 -3.38
CA GLY A 6 -5.18 -0.57 -1.97
C GLY A 6 -4.86 0.54 -0.96
N PHE A 7 -4.02 1.52 -1.32
CA PHE A 7 -3.60 2.59 -0.40
C PHE A 7 -4.68 3.66 -0.19
N SER A 8 -5.47 3.99 -1.21
CA SER A 8 -6.46 5.07 -1.11
C SER A 8 -7.53 4.77 -0.06
N GLY A 9 -7.87 3.51 0.17
CA GLY A 9 -8.80 3.11 1.23
C GLY A 9 -8.22 3.19 2.64
N GLY A 10 -6.94 2.82 2.82
CA GLY A 10 -6.31 2.72 4.14
C GLY A 10 -5.91 4.07 4.74
N LEU A 11 -5.35 4.96 3.91
CA LEU A 11 -4.89 6.27 4.39
C LEU A 11 -6.05 7.21 4.76
N THR A 12 -7.18 7.13 4.05
CA THR A 12 -8.35 8.01 4.27
C THR A 12 -9.02 7.78 5.64
N LYS A 13 -8.79 6.63 6.29
CA LYS A 13 -9.33 6.31 7.61
C LYS A 13 -8.37 6.58 8.77
N THR A 14 -7.17 7.08 8.49
CA THR A 14 -6.13 7.29 9.50
C THR A 14 -6.10 8.75 9.94
N GLN A 15 -6.06 9.00 11.24
CA GLN A 15 -5.90 10.35 11.78
C GLN A 15 -4.42 10.78 11.74
N VAL A 16 -4.17 12.10 11.68
CA VAL A 16 -2.81 12.65 11.75
C VAL A 16 -2.15 12.24 13.07
N GLY A 17 -0.93 11.73 13.00
CA GLY A 17 -0.21 11.08 14.10
C GLY A 17 -0.53 9.60 14.30
N GLY A 18 -1.45 9.04 13.50
CA GLY A 18 -1.86 7.63 13.58
C GLY A 18 -0.98 6.70 12.74
N LYS A 19 -0.81 5.46 13.24
CA LYS A 19 -0.19 4.36 12.49
C LYS A 19 -1.27 3.42 11.96
N VAL A 20 -1.19 3.09 10.68
CA VAL A 20 -2.09 2.14 10.01
C VAL A 20 -1.29 1.05 9.33
N LYS A 21 -1.79 -0.18 9.44
CA LYS A 21 -1.30 -1.32 8.66
C LYS A 21 -2.28 -1.58 7.53
N ILE A 22 -1.80 -1.44 6.29
CA ILE A 22 -2.59 -1.66 5.09
C ILE A 22 -2.15 -2.99 4.48
N TYR A 23 -3.09 -3.93 4.44
CA TYR A 23 -2.92 -5.22 3.79
C TYR A 23 -3.49 -5.12 2.38
N ILE A 24 -2.62 -5.21 1.38
CA ILE A 24 -2.98 -5.03 -0.02
C ILE A 24 -2.80 -6.38 -0.73
N PRO A 25 -3.89 -7.08 -1.06
CA PRO A 25 -3.79 -8.27 -1.89
C PRO A 25 -3.20 -7.89 -3.24
N SER A 26 -2.51 -8.84 -3.88
CA SER A 26 -1.80 -8.61 -5.15
C SER A 26 -2.67 -7.90 -6.19
N GLU A 27 -3.94 -8.29 -6.33
CA GLU A 27 -4.93 -7.70 -7.24
C GLU A 27 -5.13 -6.18 -7.07
N LEU A 28 -4.99 -5.66 -5.85
CA LEU A 28 -5.11 -4.24 -5.51
C LEU A 28 -3.76 -3.52 -5.43
N GLY A 29 -2.66 -4.26 -5.60
CA GLY A 29 -1.27 -3.82 -5.54
C GLY A 29 -0.59 -3.84 -6.90
N TYR A 30 0.31 -4.81 -7.09
CA TYR A 30 1.10 -4.98 -8.32
C TYR A 30 0.63 -6.14 -9.23
N GLY A 31 -0.38 -6.90 -8.78
CA GLY A 31 -0.95 -8.05 -9.49
C GLY A 31 0.11 -9.07 -9.89
N ASP A 32 0.00 -9.53 -11.13
CA ASP A 32 0.94 -10.47 -11.73
C ASP A 32 2.13 -9.80 -12.42
N ASN A 33 2.16 -8.47 -12.45
CA ASN A 33 3.21 -7.67 -13.09
C ASN A 33 3.96 -6.80 -12.07
N PRO A 34 4.64 -7.38 -11.07
CA PRO A 34 5.51 -6.63 -10.19
C PRO A 34 6.74 -6.10 -10.95
N ARG A 35 7.37 -5.07 -10.39
CA ARG A 35 8.56 -4.45 -11.00
C ARG A 35 9.67 -5.51 -11.23
N PRO A 36 10.20 -5.65 -12.46
CA PRO A 36 11.29 -6.57 -12.75
C PRO A 36 12.51 -6.29 -11.86
N GLY A 37 13.08 -7.32 -11.25
CA GLY A 37 14.22 -7.20 -10.32
C GLY A 37 13.85 -6.72 -8.91
N GLY A 38 12.57 -6.57 -8.59
CA GLY A 38 12.08 -6.32 -7.23
C GLY A 38 12.01 -7.59 -6.38
N LYS A 39 11.84 -7.41 -5.06
CA LYS A 39 11.61 -8.52 -4.12
C LYS A 39 10.17 -9.07 -4.15
N ILE A 40 9.28 -8.40 -4.87
CA ILE A 40 7.84 -8.70 -4.93
C ILE A 40 7.59 -9.66 -6.08
N LYS A 41 6.98 -10.81 -5.80
CA LYS A 41 6.59 -11.81 -6.80
C LYS A 41 5.14 -11.59 -7.26
N PRO A 42 4.78 -12.11 -8.44
CA PRO A 42 3.39 -12.20 -8.87
C PRO A 42 2.55 -12.90 -7.78
N GLY A 43 1.42 -12.32 -7.42
CA GLY A 43 0.53 -12.88 -6.40
C GLY A 43 0.91 -12.57 -4.93
N ASP A 44 2.03 -11.89 -4.66
CA ASP A 44 2.39 -11.54 -3.29
C ASP A 44 1.42 -10.52 -2.68
N THR A 45 0.99 -10.79 -1.45
CA THR A 45 0.27 -9.80 -0.63
C THR A 45 1.27 -8.83 -0.03
N LEU A 46 1.00 -7.54 -0.17
CA LEU A 46 1.85 -6.49 0.34
C LEU A 46 1.31 -6.00 1.68
N ILE A 47 2.20 -5.90 2.66
CA ILE A 47 1.86 -5.35 3.98
C ILE A 47 2.64 -4.06 4.12
N PHE A 48 1.94 -2.94 4.22
CA PHE A 48 2.52 -1.63 4.42
C PHE A 48 2.15 -1.11 5.80
N GLU A 49 3.16 -0.75 6.58
CA GLU A 49 2.97 0.05 7.78
C GLU A 49 3.20 1.52 7.40
N CYS A 50 2.17 2.33 7.57
CA CYS A 50 2.19 3.75 7.24
C CYS A 50 1.87 4.57 8.47
N GLU A 51 2.63 5.64 8.66
CA GLU A 51 2.42 6.62 9.72
C GLU A 51 2.02 7.94 9.06
N LEU A 52 0.85 8.45 9.42
CA LEU A 52 0.37 9.72 8.89
C LEU A 52 1.01 10.86 9.68
N LEU A 53 2.04 11.48 9.13
CA LEU A 53 2.78 12.54 9.82
C LEU A 53 2.08 13.91 9.76
N GLU A 54 1.58 14.29 8.58
CA GLU A 54 0.94 15.58 8.35
C GLU A 54 -0.04 15.48 7.18
N ILE A 55 -1.15 16.22 7.24
CA ILE A 55 -1.99 16.51 6.07
C ILE A 55 -1.71 17.96 5.70
N LYS A 56 -1.28 18.18 4.46
CA LYS A 56 -0.96 19.51 3.91
C LYS A 56 -1.99 19.94 2.87
#